data_AF-A0A1D1ZE15-F1
#
_entry.id   AF-A0A1D1ZE15-F1
#
_cell.length_a   1.000
_cell.length_b   1.000
_cell.length_c   1.000
_cell.angle_alpha   90.00
_cell.angle_beta   90.00
_cell.angle_gamma   90.00
#
_symmetry.space_group_name_H-M   'P 1'
#
loop_
_entity.id
_entity.type
_entity.pdbx_description
1 polymer ?
#
loop_
_entity_poly.entity_id
_entity_poly.type
_entity_poly.pdbx_seq_one_letter_code
_entity_poly.pdbx_strand_id
1 'polypeptide(L)'
;MAHLWRSLSDAHLCRLRHDSIALHGVRKIVSDDDAFLLGLACAEMVDSVRLAAGSVAALAGGCADPGLRRFRRCFEEFAESGRDPHRWAMTWKEMDAKAKRMDRYISTTAALYKEMEQMSETEQTLRKLALQQQQQLASDRGPPSVAKMAFVSDLQQKLFWQKQEVKYLKETSLWGRSSDVVLALLARSTFTVLSRIKHAFGLVHASPPALSLSAAVHPSADASPESPGGFASGPLASASAKEAETGGFLEVNAAALRPPAGTLGASALALHYANLVIQIEKMVRSPRSIGAEARDELYAMLPGSVRGLLRSRLRGVVGGYWWGDADAAGGGA
;
A
#
# COMPACT_ATOMS: atom_id res chain seq x y z
N MET A 1 4.35 3.13 2.94
CA MET A 1 5.69 3.46 2.42
C MET A 1 6.70 2.32 2.48
N ALA A 2 7.07 1.77 3.66
CA ALA A 2 8.07 0.69 3.74
C ALA A 2 7.68 -0.58 2.96
N HIS A 3 6.42 -1.03 3.07
CA HIS A 3 5.91 -2.15 2.27
C HIS A 3 5.92 -1.86 0.76
N LEU A 4 5.46 -0.68 0.35
CA LEU A 4 5.46 -0.25 -1.05
C LEU A 4 6.88 -0.25 -1.64
N TRP A 5 7.87 0.24 -0.87
CA TRP A 5 9.28 0.15 -1.26
C TRP A 5 9.74 -1.29 -1.50
N ARG A 6 9.40 -2.23 -0.60
CA ARG A 6 9.76 -3.66 -0.77
C ARG A 6 9.10 -4.29 -1.99
N SER A 7 7.87 -3.91 -2.30
CA SER A 7 7.15 -4.41 -3.49
C SER A 7 7.80 -3.97 -4.81
N LEU A 8 8.65 -2.94 -4.78
CA LEU A 8 9.42 -2.44 -5.93
C LEU A 8 10.83 -3.05 -6.04
N SER A 9 11.13 -4.09 -5.25
CA SER A 9 12.37 -4.86 -5.41
C SER A 9 12.38 -5.62 -6.72
N ASP A 10 13.56 -5.81 -7.31
CA ASP A 10 13.70 -6.53 -8.57
C ASP A 10 13.10 -7.95 -8.46
N ALA A 11 13.28 -8.62 -7.32
CA ALA A 11 12.66 -9.92 -7.07
C ALA A 11 11.12 -9.88 -7.13
N HIS A 12 10.48 -8.87 -6.54
CA HIS A 12 9.02 -8.74 -6.60
C HIS A 12 8.53 -8.38 -8.01
N LEU A 13 9.22 -7.47 -8.69
CA LEU A 13 8.88 -7.07 -10.04
C LEU A 13 9.07 -8.22 -11.04
N CYS A 14 10.11 -9.06 -10.87
CA CYS A 14 10.30 -10.27 -11.64
C CYS A 14 9.15 -11.25 -11.44
N ARG A 15 8.73 -11.52 -10.19
CA ARG A 15 7.57 -12.38 -9.89
C ARG A 15 6.26 -11.81 -10.42
N LEU A 16 6.07 -10.49 -10.35
CA LEU A 16 4.90 -9.84 -10.93
C LEU A 16 4.82 -10.11 -12.43
N ARG A 17 5.93 -9.91 -13.16
CA ARG A 17 6.02 -10.10 -14.61
C ARG A 17 5.90 -11.55 -15.04
N HIS A 18 6.58 -12.47 -14.36
CA HIS A 18 6.71 -13.87 -14.83
C HIS A 18 5.75 -14.84 -14.17
N ASP A 19 5.30 -14.57 -12.95
CA ASP A 19 4.45 -15.51 -12.20
C ASP A 19 3.00 -15.02 -12.15
N SER A 20 2.80 -13.73 -11.78
CA SER A 20 1.46 -13.18 -11.52
C SER A 20 0.72 -12.81 -12.80
N ILE A 21 1.37 -12.08 -13.71
CA ILE A 21 0.81 -11.69 -15.00
C ILE A 21 0.68 -12.89 -15.95
N ALA A 22 1.57 -13.88 -15.81
CA ALA A 22 1.49 -15.12 -16.58
C ALA A 22 0.44 -16.11 -16.05
N LEU A 23 -0.25 -15.82 -14.95
CA LEU A 23 -1.36 -16.65 -14.47
C LEU A 23 -2.46 -16.73 -15.53
N HIS A 24 -2.89 -17.94 -15.87
CA HIS A 24 -3.89 -18.13 -16.91
C HIS A 24 -5.24 -17.55 -16.49
N GLY A 25 -5.57 -17.61 -15.20
CA GLY A 25 -6.78 -16.99 -14.66
C GLY A 25 -6.74 -15.47 -14.80
N VAL A 26 -5.59 -14.82 -14.55
CA VAL A 26 -5.44 -13.37 -14.71
C VAL A 26 -5.59 -12.96 -16.17
N ARG A 27 -4.92 -13.68 -17.09
CA ARG A 27 -4.99 -13.39 -18.53
C ARG A 27 -6.42 -13.53 -19.08
N LYS A 28 -7.11 -14.60 -18.70
CA LYS A 28 -8.46 -14.90 -19.17
C LYS A 28 -9.56 -14.00 -18.59
N ILE A 29 -9.37 -13.51 -17.36
CA ILE A 29 -10.40 -12.70 -16.65
C ILE A 29 -10.17 -11.21 -16.84
N VAL A 30 -8.92 -10.77 -16.95
CA VAL A 30 -8.57 -9.34 -16.99
C VAL A 30 -8.19 -8.90 -18.40
N SER A 31 -7.11 -9.45 -18.96
CA SER A 31 -6.63 -9.13 -20.32
C SER A 31 -5.51 -10.08 -20.73
N ASP A 32 -5.45 -10.47 -22.00
CA ASP A 32 -4.32 -11.23 -22.56
C ASP A 32 -3.10 -10.34 -22.89
N ASP A 33 -3.25 -9.02 -22.82
CA ASP A 33 -2.20 -8.03 -23.11
C ASP A 33 -1.33 -7.73 -21.88
N ASP A 34 -0.07 -8.16 -21.93
CA ASP A 34 0.93 -7.93 -20.88
C ASP A 34 1.15 -6.43 -20.61
N ALA A 35 1.08 -5.57 -21.64
CA ALA A 35 1.26 -4.13 -21.48
C ALA A 35 0.11 -3.51 -20.68
N PHE A 36 -1.13 -3.95 -20.95
CA PHE A 36 -2.29 -3.55 -20.16
C PHE A 36 -2.19 -4.02 -18.70
N LEU A 37 -1.83 -5.28 -18.45
CA LEU A 37 -1.69 -5.82 -17.10
C LEU A 37 -0.57 -5.12 -16.30
N LEU A 38 0.55 -4.82 -16.95
CA LEU A 38 1.63 -4.03 -16.34
C LEU A 38 1.22 -2.58 -16.11
N GLY A 39 0.44 -1.99 -17.02
CA GLY A 39 -0.15 -0.67 -16.87
C GLY A 39 -1.06 -0.59 -15.65
N LEU A 40 -1.91 -1.61 -15.43
CA LEU A 40 -2.79 -1.69 -14.27
C LEU A 40 -2.01 -1.82 -12.95
N ALA A 41 -0.99 -2.69 -12.92
CA ALA A 41 -0.12 -2.82 -11.76
C ALA A 41 0.65 -1.52 -11.47
N CYS A 42 1.13 -0.83 -12.52
CA CYS A 42 1.77 0.46 -12.38
C CYS A 42 0.81 1.51 -11.79
N ALA A 43 -0.41 1.58 -12.33
CA ALA A 43 -1.44 2.50 -11.87
C ALA A 43 -1.72 2.31 -10.37
N GLU A 44 -1.85 1.06 -9.89
CA GLU A 44 -2.05 0.73 -8.47
C GLU A 44 -0.88 1.22 -7.58
N MET A 45 0.35 1.05 -8.04
CA MET A 45 1.54 1.51 -7.31
C MET A 45 1.63 3.05 -7.30
N VAL A 46 1.32 3.70 -8.42
CA VAL A 46 1.27 5.17 -8.52
C VAL A 46 0.18 5.73 -7.60
N ASP A 47 -1.00 5.10 -7.57
CA ASP A 47 -2.11 5.46 -6.69
C ASP A 47 -1.74 5.36 -5.21
N SER A 48 -1.09 4.26 -4.83
CA SER A 48 -0.55 4.06 -3.49
C SER A 48 0.42 5.16 -3.08
N VAL A 49 1.30 5.63 -3.98
CA VAL A 49 2.17 6.78 -3.70
C VAL A 49 1.38 8.09 -3.65
N ARG A 50 0.41 8.30 -4.54
CA ARG A 50 -0.43 9.51 -4.57
C ARG A 50 -1.17 9.69 -3.24
N LEU A 51 -1.78 8.64 -2.71
CA LEU A 51 -2.47 8.65 -1.41
C LEU A 51 -1.51 8.97 -0.26
N ALA A 52 -0.32 8.36 -0.27
CA ALA A 52 0.71 8.64 0.72
C ALA A 52 1.20 10.09 0.63
N ALA A 53 1.45 10.61 -0.57
CA ALA A 53 1.84 11.99 -0.80
C ALA A 53 0.74 12.97 -0.39
N GLY A 54 -0.54 12.65 -0.65
CA GLY A 54 -1.68 13.45 -0.17
C GLY A 54 -1.68 13.58 1.35
N SER A 55 -1.43 12.48 2.06
CA SER A 55 -1.32 12.45 3.52
C SER A 55 -0.14 13.28 4.03
N VAL A 56 1.04 13.15 3.40
CA VAL A 56 2.22 13.95 3.73
C VAL A 56 1.96 15.43 3.50
N ALA A 57 1.34 15.80 2.37
CA ALA A 57 1.01 17.18 2.05
C ALA A 57 0.03 17.80 3.06
N ALA A 58 -0.96 17.04 3.51
CA ALA A 58 -1.92 17.50 4.52
C ALA A 58 -1.24 17.80 5.86
N LEU A 59 -0.28 16.98 6.27
CA LEU A 59 0.45 17.15 7.52
C LEU A 59 1.58 18.20 7.43
N ALA A 60 2.15 18.40 6.24
CA ALA A 60 3.28 19.29 6.02
C ALA A 60 2.95 20.79 6.17
N GLY A 61 1.66 21.17 6.15
CA GLY A 61 1.24 22.56 6.38
C GLY A 61 1.67 23.12 7.74
N GLY A 62 1.79 22.26 8.76
CA GLY A 62 2.20 22.62 10.11
C GLY A 62 3.73 22.56 10.36
N CYS A 63 4.53 22.19 9.37
CA CYS A 63 5.98 22.02 9.56
C CYS A 63 6.73 23.34 9.71
N ALA A 64 7.84 23.36 10.46
CA ALA A 64 8.69 24.56 10.49
C ALA A 64 9.50 24.72 9.18
N ASP A 65 9.84 23.61 8.53
CA ASP A 65 10.59 23.60 7.27
C ASP A 65 9.78 24.14 6.07
N PRO A 66 10.20 25.26 5.44
CA PRO A 66 9.53 25.81 4.25
C PRO A 66 9.64 24.92 3.01
N GLY A 67 10.60 23.99 2.96
CA GLY A 67 10.69 22.95 1.94
C GLY A 67 9.50 21.99 2.01
N LEU A 68 9.17 21.52 3.22
CA LEU A 68 8.03 20.62 3.45
C LEU A 68 6.69 21.29 3.17
N ARG A 69 6.51 22.57 3.52
CA ARG A 69 5.27 23.30 3.20
C ARG A 69 4.99 23.37 1.70
N ARG A 70 6.03 23.34 0.86
CA ARG A 70 5.93 23.33 -0.61
C ARG A 70 5.91 21.93 -1.20
N PHE A 71 5.93 20.88 -0.37
CA PHE A 71 6.01 19.49 -0.79
C PHE A 71 5.00 19.12 -1.88
N ARG A 72 3.72 19.50 -1.71
CA ARG A 72 2.64 19.15 -2.66
C ARG A 72 3.01 19.57 -4.10
N ARG A 73 3.32 20.86 -4.26
CA ARG A 73 3.68 21.44 -5.55
C ARG A 73 4.93 20.78 -6.12
N CYS A 74 5.98 20.63 -5.32
CA CYS A 74 7.22 19.99 -5.78
C CYS A 74 7.02 18.52 -6.18
N PHE A 75 6.15 17.80 -5.48
CA PHE A 75 5.85 16.40 -5.79
C PHE A 75 5.02 16.27 -7.07
N GLU A 76 4.03 17.13 -7.28
CA GLU A 76 3.25 17.20 -8.53
C GLU A 76 4.14 17.56 -9.73
N GLU A 77 4.97 18.59 -9.61
CA GLU A 77 5.95 18.96 -10.66
C GLU A 77 6.91 17.81 -10.98
N PHE A 78 7.36 17.06 -9.97
CA PHE A 78 8.19 15.87 -10.15
C PHE A 78 7.41 14.71 -10.78
N ALA A 79 6.13 14.54 -10.44
CA ALA A 79 5.26 13.54 -11.02
C ALA A 79 5.01 13.79 -12.51
N GLU A 80 4.90 15.05 -12.94
CA GLU A 80 4.79 15.37 -14.36
C GLU A 80 6.15 15.34 -15.08
N SER A 81 7.12 16.12 -14.62
CA SER A 81 8.36 16.36 -15.36
C SER A 81 9.45 15.32 -15.12
N GLY A 82 9.37 14.55 -14.03
CA GLY A 82 10.45 13.67 -13.58
C GLY A 82 11.70 14.40 -13.09
N ARG A 83 11.72 15.75 -13.09
CA ARG A 83 12.87 16.54 -12.65
C ARG A 83 12.85 16.73 -11.14
N ASP A 84 13.96 16.41 -10.50
CA ASP A 84 14.16 16.58 -9.06
C ASP A 84 15.28 17.61 -8.78
N PRO A 85 15.03 18.91 -8.99
CA PRO A 85 16.02 19.96 -8.80
C PRO A 85 16.49 20.07 -7.34
N HIS A 86 15.67 19.61 -6.40
CA HIS A 86 15.93 19.68 -4.97
C HIS A 86 16.52 18.38 -4.39
N ARG A 87 16.75 17.36 -5.22
CA ARG A 87 17.31 16.04 -4.84
C ARG A 87 16.57 15.39 -3.67
N TRP A 88 15.24 15.46 -3.70
CA TRP A 88 14.38 14.78 -2.73
C TRP A 88 14.55 13.27 -2.78
N ALA A 89 14.67 12.70 -3.99
CA ALA A 89 14.84 11.28 -4.20
C ALA A 89 16.17 10.79 -3.62
N MET A 90 16.08 9.70 -2.88
CA MET A 90 17.22 9.02 -2.27
C MET A 90 17.74 7.92 -3.20
N THR A 91 18.99 7.53 -2.99
CA THR A 91 19.52 6.31 -3.60
C THR A 91 18.82 5.07 -3.04
N TRP A 92 18.91 3.95 -3.76
CA TRP A 92 18.37 2.66 -3.29
C TRP A 92 18.89 2.28 -1.89
N LYS A 93 20.20 2.41 -1.67
CA LYS A 93 20.84 2.05 -0.39
C LYS A 93 20.37 2.94 0.76
N GLU A 94 20.24 4.24 0.53
CA GLU A 94 19.70 5.16 1.53
C GLU A 94 18.24 4.83 1.85
N MET A 95 17.41 4.63 0.83
CA MET A 95 16.00 4.33 1.01
C MET A 95 15.79 2.98 1.70
N ASP A 96 16.61 1.96 1.44
CA ASP A 96 16.55 0.68 2.16
C ASP A 96 16.86 0.84 3.65
N ALA A 97 17.88 1.63 4.00
CA ALA A 97 18.17 1.95 5.39
C ALA A 97 17.04 2.76 6.04
N LYS A 98 16.44 3.70 5.30
CA LYS A 98 15.27 4.46 5.77
C LYS A 98 14.03 3.57 5.93
N ALA A 99 13.80 2.60 5.05
CA ALA A 99 12.71 1.64 5.16
C ALA A 99 12.82 0.81 6.44
N LYS A 100 14.00 0.22 6.70
CA LYS A 100 14.28 -0.48 7.96
C LYS A 100 14.05 0.40 9.20
N ARG A 101 14.42 1.68 9.11
CA ARG A 101 14.13 2.65 10.18
C ARG A 101 12.63 2.90 10.36
N MET A 102 11.87 3.02 9.27
CA MET A 102 10.40 3.11 9.33
C MET A 102 9.78 1.87 9.98
N ASP A 103 10.26 0.66 9.66
CA ASP A 103 9.77 -0.56 10.31
C ASP A 103 10.09 -0.58 11.79
N ARG A 104 11.31 -0.18 12.19
CA ARG A 104 11.66 -0.06 13.60
C ARG A 104 10.72 0.89 14.32
N TYR A 105 10.38 2.03 13.70
CA TYR A 105 9.42 2.97 14.25
C TYR A 105 8.01 2.39 14.38
N ILE A 106 7.54 1.62 13.40
CA ILE A 106 6.25 0.93 13.47
C ILE A 106 6.28 -0.07 14.64
N SER A 107 7.30 -0.90 14.73
CA SER A 107 7.44 -1.92 15.79
C SER A 107 7.56 -1.32 17.19
N THR A 108 8.39 -0.29 17.39
CA THR A 108 8.54 0.34 18.71
C THR A 108 7.31 1.15 19.11
N THR A 109 6.60 1.75 18.15
CA THR A 109 5.32 2.45 18.43
C THR A 109 4.22 1.44 18.79
N ALA A 110 4.16 0.28 18.13
CA ALA A 110 3.23 -0.79 18.49
C ALA A 110 3.54 -1.37 19.89
N ALA A 111 4.82 -1.61 20.19
CA ALA A 111 5.26 -2.04 21.52
C ALA A 111 4.90 -0.99 22.59
N LEU A 112 5.09 0.30 22.31
CA LEU A 112 4.71 1.37 23.22
C LEU A 112 3.22 1.33 23.58
N TYR A 113 2.34 1.18 22.59
CA TYR A 113 0.89 1.09 22.86
C TYR A 113 0.54 -0.12 23.72
N LYS A 114 1.12 -1.28 23.40
CA LYS A 114 0.92 -2.50 24.18
C LYS A 114 1.40 -2.35 25.63
N GLU A 115 2.59 -1.79 25.86
CA GLU A 115 3.11 -1.58 27.21
C GLU A 115 2.33 -0.52 28.00
N MET A 116 1.83 0.53 27.32
CA MET A 116 0.96 1.54 27.95
C MET A 116 -0.38 0.94 28.40
N GLU A 117 -0.98 0.05 27.60
CA GLU A 117 -2.20 -0.67 27.97
C GLU A 117 -1.96 -1.58 29.18
N GLN A 118 -0.92 -2.41 29.15
CA GLN A 118 -0.57 -3.28 30.27
C GLN A 118 -0.22 -2.51 31.55
N MET A 119 0.43 -1.36 31.42
CA MET A 119 0.74 -0.48 32.57
C MET A 119 -0.53 0.13 33.17
N SER A 120 -1.51 0.48 32.34
CA SER A 120 -2.83 0.92 32.82
C SER A 120 -3.54 -0.22 33.58
N GLU A 121 -3.50 -1.45 33.09
CA GLU A 121 -4.09 -2.62 33.76
C GLU A 121 -3.46 -2.92 35.13
N THR A 122 -2.12 -2.88 35.22
CA THR A 122 -1.41 -3.10 36.49
C THR A 122 -1.68 -1.97 37.48
N GLU A 123 -1.71 -0.72 37.02
CA GLU A 123 -2.11 0.44 37.83
C GLU A 123 -3.54 0.31 38.37
N GLN A 124 -4.50 -0.08 37.52
CA GLN A 124 -5.88 -0.29 37.93
C GLN A 124 -6.00 -1.44 38.96
N THR A 125 -5.25 -2.52 38.77
CA THR A 125 -5.23 -3.65 39.72
C THR A 125 -4.71 -3.22 41.08
N LEU A 126 -3.61 -2.46 41.12
CA LEU A 126 -3.07 -1.91 42.36
C LEU A 126 -4.04 -0.94 43.04
N ARG A 127 -4.70 -0.05 42.28
CA ARG A 127 -5.73 0.86 42.81
C ARG A 127 -6.90 0.10 43.44
N LYS A 128 -7.39 -0.97 42.79
CA LYS A 128 -8.46 -1.83 43.33
C LYS A 128 -8.04 -2.50 44.64
N LEU A 129 -6.81 -3.02 44.72
CA LEU A 129 -6.28 -3.64 45.94
C LEU A 129 -6.12 -2.63 47.08
N ALA A 130 -5.67 -1.40 46.77
CA ALA A 130 -5.56 -0.33 47.76
C ALA A 130 -6.94 0.09 48.31
N LEU A 131 -7.95 0.24 47.45
CA LEU A 131 -9.32 0.53 47.87
C LEU A 131 -9.91 -0.61 48.72
N GLN A 132 -9.66 -1.87 48.35
CA GLN A 132 -10.09 -3.02 49.13
C GLN A 132 -9.43 -3.02 50.52
N GLN A 133 -8.13 -2.70 50.61
CA GLN A 133 -7.42 -2.60 51.88
C GLN A 133 -8.02 -1.49 52.77
N GLN A 134 -8.34 -0.33 52.19
CA GLN A 134 -8.96 0.78 52.92
C GLN A 134 -10.36 0.43 53.46
N GLN A 135 -11.17 -0.31 52.69
CA GLN A 135 -12.44 -0.85 53.18
C GLN A 135 -12.26 -1.91 54.27
N GLN A 136 -11.22 -2.74 54.19
CA GLN A 136 -10.93 -3.75 55.21
C GLN A 136 -10.50 -3.13 56.54
N LEU A 137 -9.73 -2.04 56.52
CA LEU A 137 -9.37 -1.24 57.70
C LEU A 137 -10.59 -0.64 58.41
N ALA A 138 -11.67 -0.35 57.68
CA ALA A 138 -12.92 0.14 58.25
C ALA A 138 -13.81 -0.97 58.87
N SER A 139 -13.48 -2.26 58.66
CA SER A 139 -14.33 -3.40 59.02
C SER A 139 -13.75 -4.31 60.12
N ASP A 140 -12.75 -3.86 60.88
CA ASP A 140 -12.12 -4.63 61.99
C ASP A 140 -11.72 -6.08 61.60
N ARG A 141 -11.28 -6.27 60.35
CA ARG A 141 -10.65 -7.52 59.91
C ARG A 141 -9.14 -7.38 60.05
N GLY A 142 -8.51 -8.42 60.62
CA GLY A 142 -7.09 -8.48 60.90
C GLY A 142 -6.16 -8.20 59.69
N PRO A 143 -4.84 -8.11 59.93
CA PRO A 143 -3.87 -7.64 58.94
C PRO A 143 -3.89 -8.47 57.64
N PRO A 144 -3.49 -7.87 56.49
CA PRO A 144 -3.44 -8.57 55.22
C PRO A 144 -2.48 -9.78 55.30
N SER A 145 -2.85 -10.88 54.62
CA SER A 145 -2.00 -12.08 54.52
C SER A 145 -0.64 -11.75 53.91
N VAL A 146 0.41 -12.44 54.38
CA VAL A 146 1.80 -12.35 53.86
C VAL A 146 1.84 -12.57 52.34
N ALA A 147 1.07 -13.53 51.83
CA ALA A 147 0.97 -13.80 50.39
C ALA A 147 0.40 -12.61 49.61
N LYS A 148 -0.58 -11.90 50.18
CA LYS A 148 -1.18 -10.70 49.57
C LYS A 148 -0.20 -9.53 49.57
N MET A 149 0.59 -9.37 50.63
CA MET A 149 1.65 -8.35 50.68
C MET A 149 2.75 -8.60 49.65
N ALA A 150 3.21 -9.85 49.52
CA ALA A 150 4.19 -10.23 48.49
C ALA A 150 3.67 -9.93 47.08
N PHE A 151 2.42 -10.32 46.77
CA PHE A 151 1.81 -10.04 45.47
C PHE A 151 1.69 -8.53 45.16
N VAL A 152 1.34 -7.71 46.16
CA VAL A 152 1.30 -6.24 45.99
C VAL A 152 2.70 -5.68 45.71
N SER A 153 3.71 -6.15 46.42
CA SER A 153 5.11 -5.75 46.20
C SER A 153 5.58 -6.12 44.78
N ASP A 154 5.29 -7.33 44.32
CA ASP A 154 5.63 -7.79 42.96
C ASP A 154 4.95 -6.94 41.89
N LEU A 155 3.66 -6.60 42.09
CA LEU A 155 2.93 -5.70 41.19
C LEU A 155 3.52 -4.29 41.17
N GLN A 156 3.93 -3.74 42.32
CA GLN A 156 4.59 -2.45 42.40
C GLN A 156 5.93 -2.45 41.67
N GLN A 157 6.72 -3.52 41.84
CA GLN A 157 7.98 -3.70 41.13
C GLN A 157 7.76 -3.81 39.62
N LYS A 158 6.76 -4.59 39.17
CA LYS A 158 6.40 -4.71 37.77
C LYS A 158 6.01 -3.35 37.17
N LEU A 159 5.19 -2.58 37.88
CA LEU A 159 4.77 -1.24 37.46
C LEU A 159 5.95 -0.28 37.34
N PHE A 160 6.93 -0.35 38.25
CA PHE A 160 8.15 0.44 38.15
C PHE A 160 8.90 0.13 36.84
N TRP A 161 9.09 -1.15 36.52
CA TRP A 161 9.75 -1.57 35.28
C TRP A 161 8.96 -1.15 34.04
N GLN A 162 7.64 -1.34 34.03
CA GLN A 162 6.78 -0.90 32.93
C GLN A 162 6.88 0.62 32.70
N LYS A 163 7.00 1.42 33.75
CA LYS A 163 7.21 2.88 33.62
C LYS A 163 8.53 3.22 32.95
N GLN A 164 9.61 2.50 33.26
CA GLN A 164 10.90 2.68 32.59
C GLN A 164 10.84 2.24 31.13
N GLU A 165 10.21 1.10 30.85
CA GLU A 165 10.07 0.60 29.48
C GLU A 165 9.24 1.55 28.62
N VAL A 166 8.10 2.04 29.12
CA VAL A 166 7.28 3.05 28.42
C VAL A 166 8.09 4.33 28.16
N LYS A 167 8.95 4.75 29.08
CA LYS A 167 9.82 5.91 28.87
C LYS A 167 10.81 5.66 27.74
N TYR A 168 11.52 4.54 27.76
CA TYR A 168 12.46 4.14 26.71
C TYR A 168 11.78 4.00 25.34
N LEU A 169 10.60 3.36 25.30
CA LEU A 169 9.81 3.20 24.07
C LEU A 169 9.32 4.54 23.52
N LYS A 170 8.94 5.51 24.37
CA LYS A 170 8.61 6.87 23.92
C LYS A 170 9.80 7.55 23.23
N GLU A 171 11.00 7.44 23.79
CA GLU A 171 12.22 8.06 23.25
C GLU A 171 12.66 7.41 21.91
N THR A 172 12.43 6.10 21.76
CA THR A 172 12.88 5.34 20.59
C THR A 172 11.80 5.18 19.50
N SER A 173 10.54 5.43 19.80
CA SER A 173 9.41 5.37 18.84
C SER A 173 9.21 6.68 18.07
N LEU A 174 8.11 6.76 17.31
CA LEU A 174 7.68 7.99 16.64
C LEU A 174 7.26 9.09 17.61
N TRP A 175 6.85 8.75 18.83
CA TRP A 175 6.38 9.70 19.83
C TRP A 175 7.45 10.70 20.25
N GLY A 176 8.70 10.28 20.32
CA GLY A 176 9.84 11.14 20.62
C GLY A 176 10.41 11.91 19.43
N ARG A 177 9.71 11.95 18.28
CA ARG A 177 10.20 12.59 17.05
C ARG A 177 9.38 13.83 16.70
N SER A 178 10.05 14.85 16.17
CA SER A 178 9.35 16.00 15.61
C SER A 178 8.62 15.61 14.32
N SER A 179 7.47 16.24 14.10
CA SER A 179 6.70 16.11 12.86
C SER A 179 7.57 16.37 11.63
N ASP A 180 8.41 17.40 11.67
CA ASP A 180 9.32 17.77 10.57
C ASP A 180 10.26 16.64 10.16
N VAL A 181 10.86 15.92 11.13
CA VAL A 181 11.80 14.83 10.84
C VAL A 181 11.06 13.65 10.20
N VAL A 182 9.86 13.33 10.71
CA VAL A 182 9.05 12.23 10.19
C VAL A 182 8.50 12.56 8.80
N LEU A 183 8.03 13.79 8.60
CA LEU A 183 7.48 14.25 7.33
C LEU A 183 8.56 14.43 6.27
N ALA A 184 9.77 14.89 6.63
CA ALA A 184 10.91 14.88 5.70
C ALA A 184 11.29 13.46 5.26
N LEU A 185 11.27 12.50 6.18
CA LEU A 185 11.51 11.09 5.86
C LEU A 185 10.45 10.56 4.89
N LEU A 186 9.17 10.82 5.15
CA LEU A 186 8.06 10.38 4.31
C LEU A 186 8.04 11.09 2.95
N ALA A 187 8.23 12.40 2.92
CA ALA A 187 8.34 13.20 1.70
C ALA A 187 9.42 12.65 0.78
N ARG A 188 10.66 12.54 1.24
CA ARG A 188 11.76 11.97 0.44
C ARG A 188 11.48 10.53 -0.01
N SER A 189 10.81 9.74 0.83
CA SER A 189 10.38 8.38 0.47
C SER A 189 9.38 8.40 -0.68
N THR A 190 8.40 9.31 -0.70
CA THR A 190 7.41 9.40 -1.80
C THR A 190 8.06 9.73 -3.14
N PHE A 191 8.99 10.70 -3.18
CA PHE A 191 9.79 10.99 -4.37
C PHE A 191 10.56 9.76 -4.83
N THR A 192 11.29 9.11 -3.92
CA THR A 192 12.13 7.95 -4.25
C THR A 192 11.31 6.78 -4.80
N VAL A 193 10.17 6.49 -4.18
CA VAL A 193 9.27 5.42 -4.61
C VAL A 193 8.67 5.75 -5.98
N LEU A 194 8.24 6.99 -6.22
CA LEU A 194 7.73 7.39 -7.53
C LEU A 194 8.82 7.34 -8.62
N SER A 195 10.05 7.80 -8.34
CA SER A 195 11.20 7.63 -9.24
C SER A 195 11.40 6.16 -9.61
N ARG A 196 11.32 5.28 -8.60
CA ARG A 196 11.52 3.85 -8.78
C ARG A 196 10.39 3.22 -9.60
N ILE A 197 9.13 3.60 -9.37
CA ILE A 197 7.99 3.17 -10.20
C ILE A 197 8.22 3.59 -11.65
N LYS A 198 8.54 4.87 -11.89
CA LYS A 198 8.78 5.37 -13.25
C LYS A 198 9.88 4.59 -13.96
N HIS A 199 10.96 4.25 -13.26
CA HIS A 199 12.04 3.45 -13.81
C HIS A 199 11.62 1.98 -14.04
N ALA A 200 10.96 1.35 -13.06
CA ALA A 200 10.56 -0.06 -13.11
C ALA A 200 9.53 -0.37 -14.20
N PHE A 201 8.66 0.58 -14.53
CA PHE A 201 7.62 0.43 -15.55
C PHE A 201 7.93 1.15 -16.86
N GLY A 202 9.14 1.70 -17.02
CA GLY A 202 9.55 2.36 -18.26
C GLY A 202 8.79 3.67 -18.56
N LEU A 203 8.24 4.32 -17.54
CA LEU A 203 7.54 5.61 -17.64
C LEU A 203 8.48 6.82 -17.58
N VAL A 204 9.78 6.60 -17.36
CA VAL A 204 10.79 7.60 -17.69
C VAL A 204 10.67 7.81 -19.18
N HIS A 205 10.14 8.97 -19.58
CA HIS A 205 9.95 9.36 -20.96
C HIS A 205 11.06 8.78 -21.81
N ALA A 206 10.68 7.92 -22.76
CA ALA A 206 11.32 7.98 -24.05
C ALA A 206 11.32 9.47 -24.40
N SER A 207 12.47 10.12 -24.30
CA SER A 207 12.76 11.17 -25.27
C SER A 207 12.31 10.55 -26.59
N PRO A 208 11.47 11.23 -27.41
CA PRO A 208 11.27 10.74 -28.76
C PRO A 208 12.68 10.43 -29.28
N PRO A 209 12.93 9.22 -29.82
CA PRO A 209 14.21 9.01 -30.50
C PRO A 209 14.27 10.19 -31.44
N ALA A 210 15.27 11.05 -31.24
CA ALA A 210 15.58 12.05 -32.23
C ALA A 210 15.74 11.20 -33.49
N LEU A 211 14.72 11.22 -34.35
CA LEU A 211 14.80 10.67 -35.67
C LEU A 211 15.91 11.48 -36.26
N SER A 212 17.11 10.91 -36.20
CA SER A 212 18.30 11.44 -36.81
C SER A 212 17.92 11.49 -38.28
N LEU A 213 17.49 12.68 -38.70
CA LEU A 213 17.37 13.11 -40.08
C LEU A 213 18.80 13.11 -40.63
N SER A 214 19.39 11.93 -40.77
CA SER A 214 20.52 11.73 -41.64
C SER A 214 19.95 11.63 -43.04
N ALA A 215 19.92 12.82 -43.63
CA ALA A 215 19.85 13.11 -45.04
C ALA A 215 20.18 11.91 -45.94
N ALA A 216 19.19 11.45 -46.69
CA ALA A 216 19.44 10.74 -47.93
C ALA A 216 20.13 11.72 -48.88
N VAL A 217 21.45 11.60 -49.00
CA VAL A 217 22.24 12.25 -50.04
C VAL A 217 21.94 11.50 -51.35
N HIS A 218 21.03 12.06 -52.14
CA HIS A 218 20.95 11.74 -53.56
C HIS A 218 21.76 12.79 -54.32
N PRO A 219 22.82 12.42 -55.06
CA PRO A 219 23.36 13.29 -56.10
C PRO A 219 22.55 13.09 -57.37
N SER A 220 21.77 14.10 -57.77
CA SER A 220 21.31 14.24 -59.16
C SER A 220 22.23 15.22 -59.86
N ALA A 221 22.82 14.77 -60.97
CA ALA A 221 23.51 15.61 -61.94
C ALA A 221 22.50 16.19 -62.94
N ASP A 222 22.86 17.37 -63.44
CA ASP A 222 22.39 18.05 -64.65
C ASP A 222 21.04 18.78 -64.62
N ALA A 223 21.08 20.11 -64.38
CA ALA A 223 20.75 21.16 -65.36
C ALA A 223 20.78 22.56 -64.72
N SER A 224 21.40 23.52 -65.42
CA SER A 224 21.63 24.92 -65.01
C SER A 224 20.46 25.86 -65.43
N PRO A 225 20.55 27.21 -65.39
CA PRO A 225 19.96 28.04 -64.32
C PRO A 225 19.16 29.27 -64.79
N GLU A 226 18.08 29.71 -64.12
CA GLU A 226 17.60 31.11 -64.23
C GLU A 226 16.99 31.63 -62.91
N SER A 227 17.12 32.95 -62.70
CA SER A 227 16.97 33.72 -61.42
C SER A 227 15.55 34.34 -61.23
N PRO A 228 15.33 35.42 -60.45
CA PRO A 228 14.97 35.40 -59.01
C PRO A 228 13.71 36.23 -58.64
N GLY A 229 13.25 36.11 -57.38
CA GLY A 229 12.26 37.00 -56.74
C GLY A 229 11.02 36.25 -56.25
N GLY A 230 10.36 36.54 -55.14
CA GLY A 230 10.45 37.55 -54.08
C GLY A 230 9.15 37.44 -53.25
N PHE A 231 9.22 37.80 -51.95
CA PHE A 231 8.07 38.05 -51.03
C PHE A 231 7.23 36.81 -50.65
N ALA A 232 6.62 36.65 -49.46
CA ALA A 232 6.41 37.50 -48.29
C ALA A 232 6.20 36.60 -47.06
N SER A 233 6.68 37.03 -45.89
CA SER A 233 6.22 36.52 -44.60
C SER A 233 4.79 36.97 -44.35
N GLY A 234 3.89 36.03 -44.09
CA GLY A 234 2.55 36.28 -43.56
C GLY A 234 2.25 35.31 -42.41
N PRO A 235 1.80 35.79 -41.24
CA PRO A 235 1.47 34.92 -40.11
C PRO A 235 0.06 34.36 -40.28
N LEU A 236 -0.09 33.04 -40.22
CA LEU A 236 -1.41 32.40 -40.24
C LEU A 236 -1.82 31.96 -38.83
N ALA A 237 -2.79 32.72 -38.33
CA ALA A 237 -3.93 32.31 -37.52
C ALA A 237 -3.68 31.37 -36.34
N SER A 238 -3.81 31.94 -35.14
CA SER A 238 -4.14 31.24 -33.90
C SER A 238 -5.44 30.44 -34.06
N ALA A 239 -5.32 29.18 -34.46
CA ALA A 239 -6.34 28.19 -34.21
C ALA A 239 -6.37 27.94 -32.71
N SER A 240 -7.44 28.43 -32.07
CA SER A 240 -7.84 28.08 -30.71
C SER A 240 -7.95 26.56 -30.61
N ALA A 241 -6.85 25.92 -30.19
CA ALA A 241 -6.88 24.57 -29.70
C ALA A 241 -7.60 24.64 -28.36
N LYS A 242 -8.84 24.16 -28.36
CA LYS A 242 -9.58 23.80 -27.15
C LYS A 242 -8.62 23.07 -26.22
N GLU A 243 -8.35 23.66 -25.07
CA GLU A 243 -7.73 23.00 -23.93
C GLU A 243 -8.61 21.79 -23.57
N ALA A 244 -8.29 20.64 -24.14
CA ALA A 244 -8.68 19.38 -23.57
C ALA A 244 -7.88 19.26 -22.28
N GLU A 245 -8.58 19.30 -21.14
CA GLU A 245 -7.97 19.13 -19.82
C GLU A 245 -7.17 17.82 -19.78
N THR A 246 -5.87 17.92 -20.03
CA THR A 246 -4.90 16.86 -19.75
C THR A 246 -4.79 16.75 -18.25
N GLY A 247 -5.58 15.85 -17.65
CA GLY A 247 -5.41 15.45 -16.26
C GLY A 247 -3.95 15.04 -16.01
N GLY A 248 -3.38 15.47 -14.88
CA GLY A 248 -1.98 15.17 -14.55
C GLY A 248 -1.68 13.67 -14.49
N PHE A 249 -0.40 13.29 -14.64
CA PHE A 249 0.11 11.91 -14.59
C PHE A 249 -0.51 11.09 -13.46
N LEU A 250 -0.62 11.67 -12.26
CA LEU A 250 -1.19 10.99 -11.09
C LEU A 250 -2.71 10.75 -11.21
N GLU A 251 -3.45 11.65 -11.86
CA GLU A 251 -4.89 11.53 -12.07
C GLU A 251 -5.21 10.57 -13.21
N VAL A 252 -4.38 10.53 -14.27
CA VAL A 252 -4.53 9.54 -15.35
C VAL A 252 -4.37 8.12 -14.80
N ASN A 253 -3.36 7.89 -13.97
CA ASN A 253 -3.17 6.60 -13.30
C ASN A 253 -4.32 6.30 -12.32
N ALA A 254 -4.85 7.31 -11.62
CA ALA A 254 -6.03 7.14 -10.76
C ALA A 254 -7.27 6.71 -11.55
N ALA A 255 -7.51 7.37 -12.69
CA ALA A 255 -8.66 7.13 -13.53
C ALA A 255 -8.62 5.73 -14.16
N ALA A 256 -7.42 5.22 -14.49
CA ALA A 256 -7.24 3.86 -14.99
C ALA A 256 -7.69 2.76 -14.00
N LEU A 257 -7.72 3.07 -12.70
CA LEU A 257 -8.17 2.13 -11.67
C LEU A 257 -9.68 2.21 -11.39
N ARG A 258 -10.40 3.18 -11.96
CA ARG A 258 -11.85 3.31 -11.71
C ARG A 258 -12.60 2.19 -12.44
N PRO A 259 -13.21 1.24 -11.72
CA PRO A 259 -13.90 0.14 -12.36
C PRO A 259 -15.23 0.62 -12.97
N PRO A 260 -15.63 0.14 -14.16
CA PRO A 260 -16.93 0.46 -14.75
C PRO A 260 -18.09 0.04 -13.84
N ALA A 261 -19.20 0.76 -13.93
CA ALA A 261 -20.43 0.40 -13.21
C ALA A 261 -20.89 -1.03 -13.60
N GLY A 262 -21.41 -1.78 -12.64
CA GLY A 262 -21.85 -3.17 -12.84
C GLY A 262 -20.73 -4.21 -12.78
N THR A 263 -19.47 -3.82 -12.55
CA THR A 263 -18.37 -4.76 -12.30
C THR A 263 -18.24 -5.13 -10.82
N LEU A 264 -17.57 -6.25 -10.54
CA LEU A 264 -17.21 -6.65 -9.16
C LEU A 264 -16.32 -5.60 -8.47
N GLY A 265 -15.49 -4.88 -9.23
CA GLY A 265 -14.69 -3.77 -8.73
C GLY A 265 -15.55 -2.62 -8.23
N ALA A 266 -16.55 -2.20 -9.01
CA ALA A 266 -17.48 -1.14 -8.59
C ALA A 266 -18.31 -1.53 -7.36
N SER A 267 -18.51 -2.84 -7.14
CA SER A 267 -19.23 -3.37 -5.98
C SER A 267 -18.31 -3.69 -4.78
N ALA A 268 -17.02 -3.31 -4.83
CA ALA A 268 -16.00 -3.62 -3.82
C ALA A 268 -15.78 -5.13 -3.54
N LEU A 269 -16.15 -6.00 -4.48
CA LEU A 269 -15.98 -7.46 -4.39
C LEU A 269 -14.73 -7.97 -5.11
N ALA A 270 -14.00 -7.12 -5.84
CA ALA A 270 -12.85 -7.51 -6.64
C ALA A 270 -11.78 -8.28 -5.83
N LEU A 271 -11.39 -7.80 -4.64
CA LEU A 271 -10.37 -8.47 -3.82
C LEU A 271 -10.83 -9.86 -3.36
N HIS A 272 -12.09 -9.99 -2.97
CA HIS A 272 -12.67 -11.25 -2.53
C HIS A 272 -12.61 -12.30 -3.65
N TYR A 273 -13.06 -11.93 -4.85
CA TYR A 273 -13.03 -12.84 -6.01
C TYR A 273 -11.62 -13.05 -6.57
N ALA A 274 -10.71 -12.08 -6.46
CA ALA A 274 -9.31 -12.27 -6.86
C ALA A 274 -8.63 -13.37 -6.01
N ASN A 275 -8.84 -13.36 -4.69
CA ASN A 275 -8.33 -14.40 -3.80
C ASN A 275 -8.90 -15.78 -4.13
N LEU A 276 -10.21 -15.85 -4.42
CA LEU A 276 -10.87 -17.09 -4.87
C LEU A 276 -10.24 -17.64 -6.15
N VAL A 277 -10.07 -16.80 -7.17
CA VAL A 277 -9.47 -17.19 -8.46
C VAL A 277 -8.05 -17.70 -8.27
N ILE A 278 -7.23 -16.98 -7.50
CA ILE A 278 -5.85 -17.38 -7.22
C ILE A 278 -5.79 -18.73 -6.51
N GLN A 279 -6.66 -18.97 -5.52
CA GLN A 279 -6.70 -20.24 -4.81
C GLN A 279 -7.12 -21.39 -5.74
N ILE A 280 -8.14 -21.19 -6.57
CA ILE A 280 -8.59 -22.18 -7.57
C ILE A 280 -7.44 -22.51 -8.53
N GLU A 281 -6.74 -21.51 -9.07
CA GLU A 281 -5.65 -21.74 -10.01
C GLU A 281 -4.47 -22.50 -9.38
N LYS A 282 -4.12 -22.18 -8.12
CA LYS A 282 -3.11 -22.94 -7.36
C LYS A 282 -3.50 -24.40 -7.19
N MET A 283 -4.76 -24.67 -6.86
CA MET A 283 -5.28 -26.03 -6.74
C MET A 283 -5.21 -26.77 -8.08
N VAL A 284 -5.58 -26.13 -9.19
CA VAL A 284 -5.50 -26.72 -10.54
C VAL A 284 -4.05 -27.04 -10.95
N ARG A 285 -3.07 -26.21 -10.58
CA ARG A 285 -1.64 -26.45 -10.88
C ARG A 285 -1.03 -27.59 -10.06
N SER A 286 -1.53 -27.80 -8.85
CA SER A 286 -1.04 -28.85 -7.95
C SER A 286 -2.19 -29.75 -7.43
N PRO A 287 -2.84 -30.55 -8.31
CA PRO A 287 -4.01 -31.34 -7.91
C PRO A 287 -3.70 -32.36 -6.80
N ARG A 288 -2.45 -32.82 -6.74
CA ARG A 288 -1.97 -33.83 -5.78
C ARG A 288 -1.83 -33.30 -4.35
N SER A 289 -1.84 -31.98 -4.14
CA SER A 289 -1.75 -31.35 -2.82
C SER A 289 -3.08 -30.84 -2.28
N ILE A 290 -4.21 -31.17 -2.93
CA ILE A 290 -5.54 -30.73 -2.50
C ILE A 290 -6.07 -31.67 -1.41
N GLY A 291 -5.89 -31.29 -0.15
CA GLY A 291 -6.52 -31.94 1.01
C GLY A 291 -7.99 -31.57 1.20
N ALA A 292 -8.65 -32.18 2.19
CA ALA A 292 -9.98 -31.74 2.64
C ALA A 292 -9.96 -30.29 3.13
N GLU A 293 -8.98 -29.94 3.96
CA GLU A 293 -8.82 -28.58 4.52
C GLU A 293 -8.74 -27.50 3.43
N ALA A 294 -7.95 -27.72 2.37
CA ALA A 294 -7.84 -26.75 1.27
C ALA A 294 -9.16 -26.57 0.49
N ARG A 295 -10.00 -27.62 0.41
CA ARG A 295 -11.34 -27.54 -0.21
C ARG A 295 -12.31 -26.80 0.70
N ASP A 296 -12.24 -27.04 2.01
CA ASP A 296 -13.07 -26.39 3.02
C ASP A 296 -12.75 -24.89 3.10
N GLU A 297 -11.47 -24.52 3.06
CA GLU A 297 -11.02 -23.13 2.96
C GLU A 297 -11.55 -22.45 1.68
N LEU A 298 -11.42 -23.11 0.52
CA LEU A 298 -11.95 -22.57 -0.73
C LEU A 298 -13.47 -22.37 -0.64
N TYR A 299 -14.19 -23.33 -0.06
CA TYR A 299 -15.62 -23.26 0.12
C TYR A 299 -16.02 -22.14 1.10
N ALA A 300 -15.29 -21.96 2.20
CA ALA A 300 -15.51 -20.89 3.18
C ALA A 300 -15.30 -19.49 2.57
N MET A 301 -14.39 -19.37 1.59
CA MET A 301 -14.20 -18.15 0.83
C MET A 301 -15.34 -17.83 -0.14
N LEU A 302 -16.30 -18.74 -0.42
CA LEU A 302 -17.40 -18.46 -1.35
C LEU A 302 -18.53 -17.64 -0.68
N PRO A 303 -19.12 -16.66 -1.39
CA PRO A 303 -20.32 -15.97 -0.92
C PRO A 303 -21.47 -16.93 -0.62
N GLY A 304 -22.33 -16.57 0.35
CA GLY A 304 -23.44 -17.43 0.80
C GLY A 304 -24.38 -17.88 -0.33
N SER A 305 -24.63 -17.01 -1.32
CA SER A 305 -25.41 -17.34 -2.51
C SER A 305 -24.76 -18.42 -3.38
N VAL A 306 -23.45 -18.33 -3.61
CA VAL A 306 -22.68 -19.29 -4.39
C VAL A 306 -22.56 -20.62 -3.62
N ARG A 307 -22.33 -20.58 -2.30
CA ARG A 307 -22.37 -21.77 -1.44
C ARG A 307 -23.73 -22.46 -1.48
N GLY A 308 -24.82 -21.69 -1.45
CA GLY A 308 -26.19 -22.19 -1.59
C GLY A 308 -26.41 -22.94 -2.92
N LEU A 309 -26.04 -22.31 -4.03
CA LEU A 309 -26.14 -22.89 -5.38
C LEU A 309 -25.24 -24.14 -5.55
N LEU A 310 -24.03 -24.09 -5.00
CA LEU A 310 -23.08 -25.20 -5.07
C LEU A 310 -23.60 -26.39 -4.26
N ARG A 311 -24.13 -26.17 -3.05
CA ARG A 311 -24.80 -27.22 -2.26
C ARG A 311 -25.97 -27.82 -3.02
N SER A 312 -26.84 -27.01 -3.63
CA SER A 312 -27.99 -27.54 -4.37
C SER A 312 -27.56 -28.41 -5.57
N ARG A 313 -26.44 -28.07 -6.22
CA ARG A 313 -25.87 -28.87 -7.32
C ARG A 313 -25.17 -30.14 -6.84
N LEU A 314 -24.49 -30.10 -5.70
CA LEU A 314 -23.72 -31.22 -5.16
C LEU A 314 -24.56 -32.24 -4.38
N ARG A 315 -25.76 -31.87 -3.90
CA ARG A 315 -26.71 -32.78 -3.23
C ARG A 315 -27.06 -34.03 -4.05
N GLY A 316 -26.83 -34.04 -5.37
CA GLY A 316 -27.06 -35.20 -6.24
C GLY A 316 -25.81 -36.00 -6.64
N VAL A 317 -24.60 -35.57 -6.28
CA VAL A 317 -23.33 -36.16 -6.78
C VAL A 317 -22.55 -36.90 -5.69
N VAL A 318 -22.73 -36.53 -4.43
CA VAL A 318 -22.00 -37.13 -3.30
C VAL A 318 -23.02 -37.71 -2.32
N GLY A 319 -23.04 -39.05 -2.21
CA GLY A 319 -23.76 -39.75 -1.15
C GLY A 319 -23.40 -39.12 0.20
N GLY A 320 -24.43 -38.68 0.92
CA GLY A 320 -24.30 -37.66 1.96
C GLY A 320 -23.42 -38.09 3.12
N TYR A 321 -22.17 -37.59 3.16
CA TYR A 321 -21.31 -37.47 4.35
C TYR A 321 -20.21 -36.44 4.12
N TRP A 322 -20.51 -35.29 3.51
CA TRP A 322 -19.55 -34.18 3.45
C TRP A 322 -20.32 -32.87 3.60
N TRP A 323 -19.77 -31.99 4.43
CA TRP A 323 -20.31 -30.71 4.94
C TRP A 323 -21.16 -30.85 6.21
N GLY A 324 -20.48 -30.72 7.35
CA GLY A 324 -21.07 -30.79 8.68
C GLY A 324 -22.21 -29.80 8.89
N ASP A 325 -23.33 -30.34 9.34
CA ASP A 325 -24.36 -29.61 10.06
C ASP A 325 -23.74 -29.09 11.37
N ALA A 326 -23.36 -27.82 11.41
CA ALA A 326 -22.98 -27.15 12.65
C ALA A 326 -23.67 -25.79 12.89
N ASP A 327 -24.39 -25.24 11.90
CA ASP A 327 -25.00 -23.89 12.02
C ASP A 327 -26.54 -23.87 11.93
N ALA A 328 -27.21 -24.95 12.34
CA ALA A 328 -28.68 -25.01 12.35
C ALA A 328 -29.29 -25.57 13.66
N ALA A 329 -28.67 -25.30 14.80
CA ALA A 329 -29.26 -25.56 16.11
C ALA A 329 -29.00 -24.36 17.05
N GLY A 330 -29.78 -23.30 16.88
CA GLY A 330 -29.64 -22.09 17.69
C GLY A 330 -30.69 -21.04 17.34
N GLY A 331 -31.98 -21.41 17.40
CA GLY A 331 -33.07 -20.47 17.19
C GLY A 331 -34.43 -21.17 17.24
N GLY A 332 -35.03 -21.25 18.43
CA GLY A 332 -36.42 -21.66 18.58
C GLY A 332 -36.74 -22.39 19.87
N ALA A 333 -36.77 -21.65 20.99
CA ALA A 333 -37.73 -21.73 22.10
C ALA A 333 -37.18 -20.93 23.29
#